data_AF-A0A0J1BT30-F1
#
_entry.id   AF-A0A0J1BT30-F1
#
_cell.length_a   1.000
_cell.length_b   1.000
_cell.length_c   1.000
_cell.angle_alpha   90.00
_cell.angle_beta   90.00
_cell.angle_gamma   90.00
#
_symmetry.space_group_name_H-M   'P 1'
#
loop_
_entity.id
_entity.type
_entity.pdbx_description
1 polymer ?
#
loop_
_entity_poly.entity_id
_entity_poly.type
_entity_poly.pdbx_seq_one_letter_code
_entity_poly.pdbx_strand_id
1 'polypeptide(L)'
;NPYAVRAAARAAGAAAEPEAAATGEGTRVVVAVEHGERVLPGLLRELDRSGHPARTAELARPTLDDVFLRLTGRSLREQDPSPSEAGPAAEAPSVGAAP
;
A
#
# COMPACT_ATOMS: atom_id res chain seq x y z
N ASN A 1 -13.59 -0.68 12.17
CA ASN A 1 -14.21 0.64 11.95
C ASN A 1 -13.12 1.63 11.56
N PRO A 2 -13.15 2.26 10.36
CA PRO A 2 -12.08 3.15 9.89
C PRO A 2 -11.91 4.40 10.78
N TYR A 3 -12.98 4.89 11.43
CA TYR A 3 -12.90 6.06 12.32
C TYR A 3 -12.07 5.81 13.57
N ALA A 4 -12.20 4.62 14.17
CA ALA A 4 -11.41 4.24 15.36
C ALA A 4 -9.91 4.18 15.05
N VAL A 5 -9.54 3.64 13.88
CA VAL A 5 -8.15 3.56 13.44
C VAL A 5 -7.56 4.94 13.18
N ARG A 6 -8.34 5.86 12.58
CA ARG A 6 -7.91 7.26 12.39
C ARG A 6 -7.71 8.00 13.72
N ALA A 7 -8.60 7.77 14.70
CA ALA A 7 -8.46 8.37 16.02
C ALA A 7 -7.20 7.86 16.76
N ALA A 8 -6.94 6.55 16.72
CA ALA A 8 -5.73 5.96 17.28
C ALA A 8 -4.45 6.50 16.60
N ALA A 9 -4.47 6.64 15.28
CA ALA A 9 -3.37 7.23 14.51
C ALA A 9 -3.07 8.68 14.92
N ARG A 10 -4.10 9.53 15.10
CA ARG A 10 -3.91 10.89 15.60
C ARG A 10 -3.36 10.92 17.04
N ALA A 11 -3.88 10.07 17.92
CA ALA A 11 -3.39 9.96 19.29
C ALA A 11 -1.90 9.55 19.35
N ALA A 12 -1.44 8.80 18.34
CA ALA A 12 -0.06 8.38 18.18
C ALA A 12 0.86 9.44 17.53
N GLY A 13 0.37 10.66 17.25
CA GLY A 13 1.17 11.76 16.73
C GLY A 13 1.30 11.77 15.20
N ALA A 14 0.27 11.32 14.47
CA ALA A 14 0.25 11.40 13.01
C ALA A 14 0.52 12.84 12.53
N ALA A 15 1.54 13.01 11.69
CA ALA A 15 1.93 14.29 11.10
C ALA A 15 1.01 14.72 9.94
N ALA A 16 0.26 13.78 9.38
CA ALA A 16 -0.68 14.01 8.29
C ALA A 16 -1.99 13.23 8.52
N GLU A 17 -3.03 13.58 7.75
CA GLU A 17 -4.28 12.84 7.77
C GLU A 17 -4.05 11.38 7.35
N PRO A 18 -4.48 10.40 8.16
CA PRO A 18 -4.34 9.00 7.83
C PRO A 18 -5.18 8.62 6.61
N GLU A 19 -4.53 8.01 5.63
CA GLU A 19 -5.16 7.51 4.41
C GLU A 19 -5.74 6.12 4.69
N ALA A 20 -7.04 5.94 4.44
CA ALA A 20 -7.72 4.67 4.68
C ALA A 20 -8.36 4.19 3.38
N ALA A 21 -8.06 2.96 2.99
CA ALA A 21 -8.62 2.29 1.83
C ALA A 21 -9.24 0.95 2.24
N ALA A 22 -10.46 0.67 1.77
CA ALA A 22 -11.05 -0.65 1.89
C ALA A 22 -10.32 -1.61 0.94
N THR A 23 -10.00 -2.81 1.42
CA THR A 23 -9.44 -3.91 0.63
C THR A 23 -10.40 -5.09 0.68
N GLY A 24 -10.22 -6.09 -0.19
CA GLY A 24 -11.02 -7.33 -0.15
C GLY A 24 -10.92 -8.09 1.18
N GLU A 25 -9.87 -7.84 1.96
CA GLU A 25 -9.57 -8.54 3.21
C GLU A 25 -9.83 -7.70 4.47
N GLY A 26 -10.09 -6.38 4.33
CA GLY A 26 -10.27 -5.47 5.46
C GLY A 26 -10.06 -4.00 5.11
N THR A 27 -9.35 -3.27 5.97
CA THR A 27 -9.05 -1.84 5.76
C THR A 27 -7.55 -1.63 5.91
N ARG A 28 -6.91 -1.12 4.86
CA ARG A 28 -5.51 -0.68 4.93
C ARG A 28 -5.50 0.78 5.37
N VAL A 29 -4.71 1.09 6.40
CA VAL A 29 -4.52 2.46 6.88
C VAL A 29 -3.06 2.81 6.81
N VAL A 30 -2.74 3.93 6.16
CA VAL A 30 -1.39 4.47 6.03
C VAL A 30 -1.33 5.74 6.86
N VAL A 31 -0.34 5.80 7.77
CA VAL A 31 -0.16 6.92 8.69
C VAL A 31 1.29 7.40 8.59
N ALA A 32 1.49 8.70 8.39
CA ALA A 32 2.81 9.31 8.57
C ALA A 32 2.99 9.70 10.03
N VAL A 33 4.02 9.18 10.68
CA VAL A 33 4.38 9.48 12.07
C VAL A 33 5.86 9.82 12.15
N GLU A 34 6.23 10.65 13.12
CA GLU A 34 7.63 10.86 13.47
C GLU A 34 8.14 9.66 14.29
N HIS A 35 9.37 9.21 14.04
CA HIS A 35 9.97 8.06 14.75
C HIS A 35 9.12 6.78 14.76
N GLY A 36 8.66 6.35 13.59
CA GLY A 36 7.72 5.24 13.44
C GLY A 36 8.15 3.93 14.11
N GLU A 37 9.45 3.64 14.22
CA GLU A 37 9.93 2.44 14.94
C GLU A 37 9.58 2.43 16.44
N ARG A 38 9.42 3.62 17.05
CA ARG A 38 9.04 3.75 18.47
C ARG A 38 7.53 3.78 18.67
N VAL A 39 6.83 4.38 17.71
CA VAL A 39 5.37 4.56 17.77
C VAL A 39 4.62 3.27 17.46
N LEU A 40 5.11 2.48 16.49
CA LEU A 40 4.41 1.31 15.97
C LEU A 40 4.01 0.28 17.05
N PRO A 41 4.89 -0.15 17.97
CA PRO A 41 4.50 -1.13 18.99
C PRO A 41 3.37 -0.64 19.91
N GLY A 42 3.37 0.66 20.25
CA GLY A 42 2.32 1.26 21.08
C GLY A 42 0.99 1.33 20.35
N LEU A 43 1.00 1.73 19.07
CA LEU A 43 -0.19 1.80 18.23
C LEU A 43 -0.83 0.42 18.04
N LEU A 44 -0.03 -0.62 17.79
CA LEU A 44 -0.54 -1.99 17.64
C LEU A 44 -1.25 -2.49 18.92
N ARG A 45 -0.67 -2.19 20.09
CA ARG A 45 -1.29 -2.53 21.38
C ARG A 45 -2.59 -1.75 21.63
N GLU A 46 -2.65 -0.48 21.24
CA GLU A 46 -3.87 0.32 21.35
C GLU A 46 -4.98 -0.23 20.46
N LEU A 47 -4.65 -0.53 19.21
CA LEU A 47 -5.57 -1.12 18.25
C LEU A 47 -6.13 -2.45 18.75
N ASP A 48 -5.28 -3.32 19.29
CA ASP A 48 -5.69 -4.59 19.89
C ASP A 48 -6.66 -4.38 21.07
N ARG A 49 -6.31 -3.51 22.03
CA ARG A 49 -7.19 -3.17 23.17
C ARG A 49 -8.53 -2.56 22.76
N SER A 50 -8.55 -1.84 21.64
CA SER A 50 -9.78 -1.23 21.10
C SER A 50 -10.67 -2.22 20.32
N GLY A 51 -10.30 -3.50 20.24
CA GLY A 51 -11.02 -4.53 19.48
C GLY A 51 -10.78 -4.47 17.98
N HIS A 52 -9.69 -3.82 17.53
CA HIS A 52 -9.32 -3.66 16.14
C HIS A 52 -7.92 -4.23 15.85
N PRO A 53 -7.68 -5.54 16.07
CA PRO A 53 -6.34 -6.11 15.93
C PRO A 53 -5.80 -5.95 14.51
N ALA A 54 -4.59 -5.42 14.39
CA ALA A 54 -3.89 -5.35 13.12
C ALA A 54 -3.42 -6.76 12.71
N ARG A 55 -3.76 -7.18 11.49
CA ARG A 55 -3.32 -8.48 10.94
C ARG A 55 -1.88 -8.44 10.47
N THR A 56 -1.50 -7.31 9.87
CA THR A 56 -0.17 -7.05 9.33
C THR A 56 0.19 -5.61 9.64
N ALA A 57 1.49 -5.35 9.74
CA ALA A 57 2.03 -4.01 9.96
C ALA A 57 3.36 -3.88 9.23
N GLU A 58 3.51 -2.79 8.49
CA GLU A 58 4.72 -2.48 7.73
C GLU A 58 5.19 -1.09 8.14
N LEU A 59 6.50 -0.95 8.37
CA LEU A 59 7.14 0.33 8.57
C LEU A 59 8.08 0.58 7.39
N ALA A 60 7.78 1.63 6.63
CA ALA A 60 8.63 2.08 5.54
C ALA A 60 9.07 3.51 5.79
N ARG A 61 10.33 3.82 5.47
CA ARG A 61 10.79 5.21 5.37
C ARG A 61 10.35 5.73 4.00
N PRO A 62 9.49 6.77 3.95
CA PRO A 62 9.06 7.33 2.68
C PRO A 62 10.26 7.93 1.94
N THR A 63 10.27 7.77 0.63
CA THR A 63 11.27 8.42 -0.23
C THR A 63 10.94 9.90 -0.40
N LEU A 64 11.89 10.68 -0.91
CA LEU A 64 11.64 12.08 -1.25
C LEU A 64 10.50 12.21 -2.26
N ASP A 65 10.44 11.31 -3.24
CA ASP A 65 9.40 11.29 -4.26
C ASP A 65 8.02 11.04 -3.63
N ASP A 66 7.90 10.07 -2.71
CA ASP A 66 6.65 9.81 -1.99
C ASP A 66 6.14 11.05 -1.24
N VAL A 67 7.06 11.76 -0.58
CA VAL A 67 6.75 13.00 0.14
C VAL A 67 6.39 14.12 -0.84
N PHE A 68 7.13 14.26 -1.93
CA PHE A 68 6.87 15.25 -2.96
C PHE A 68 5.50 15.05 -3.60
N LEU A 69 5.14 13.81 -3.96
CA LEU A 69 3.84 13.45 -4.53
C LEU A 69 2.70 13.71 -3.54
N ARG A 70 2.89 13.36 -2.26
CA ARG A 70 1.91 13.62 -1.20
C ARG A 70 1.67 15.12 -0.97
N LEU A 71 2.74 15.93 -0.99
CA LEU A 71 2.65 17.38 -0.77
C LEU A 71 2.13 18.15 -2.00
N THR A 72 2.42 17.67 -3.21
CA THR A 72 2.00 18.31 -4.46
C THR A 72 0.64 17.83 -4.98
N GLY A 73 -0.01 16.92 -4.24
CA GLY A 73 -1.43 16.60 -4.42
C GLY A 73 -1.74 15.73 -5.63
N ARG A 74 -0.76 14.98 -6.17
CA ARG A 74 -1.00 14.01 -7.24
C ARG A 74 -0.09 12.80 -7.08
N SER A 75 -0.68 11.61 -6.94
CA SER A 75 -0.13 10.42 -7.62
C SER A 75 0.11 10.85 -9.07
N LEU A 76 1.37 11.00 -9.49
CA LEU A 76 1.68 11.04 -10.91
C LEU A 76 1.04 9.76 -11.50
N ARG A 77 0.10 9.98 -12.41
CA ARG A 77 -0.64 8.98 -13.19
C ARG A 77 0.15 7.68 -13.38
N GLU A 78 -0.53 6.55 -13.12
CA GLU A 78 -0.28 5.28 -13.79
C GLU A 78 1.18 4.81 -13.73
N GLN A 79 1.58 4.11 -12.67
CA GLN A 79 2.54 3.02 -12.90
C GLN A 79 1.76 1.96 -13.67
N ASP A 80 1.91 1.98 -15.00
CA ASP A 80 1.48 0.93 -15.93
C ASP A 80 1.66 -0.45 -15.29
N PRO A 81 0.60 -1.20 -14.95
CA PRO A 81 0.70 -2.64 -14.99
C PRO A 81 0.81 -2.97 -16.48
N SER A 82 2.02 -3.11 -17.00
CA SER A 82 2.22 -3.78 -18.27
C SER A 82 1.51 -5.14 -18.16
N PRO A 83 0.46 -5.41 -18.95
CA PRO A 83 -0.23 -6.68 -18.87
C PRO A 83 0.73 -7.74 -19.40
N SER A 84 1.26 -8.54 -18.48
CA SER A 84 1.75 -9.87 -18.81
C SER A 84 0.53 -10.75 -19.04
N GLU A 85 0.20 -10.97 -20.31
CA GLU A 85 -0.60 -12.07 -20.86
C GLU A 85 -0.44 -11.96 -22.40
N ALA A 86 -0.06 -12.97 -23.19
CA ALA A 86 -0.21 -14.40 -23.03
C ALA A 86 0.76 -15.15 -23.96
N GLY A 87 1.31 -16.29 -23.51
CA GLY A 87 1.42 -17.46 -24.41
C GLY A 87 0.13 -18.29 -24.30
N PRO A 88 -0.19 -19.26 -25.19
CA PRO A 88 0.72 -19.99 -26.10
C PRO A 88 0.10 -20.28 -27.51
N ALA A 89 0.78 -21.17 -28.25
CA ALA A 89 0.32 -21.95 -29.42
C ALA A 89 0.53 -21.36 -30.82
N ALA A 90 1.46 -21.97 -31.56
CA ALA A 90 1.18 -22.83 -32.72
C ALA A 90 2.31 -22.71 -33.78
N GLU A 91 3.25 -23.64 -33.70
CA GLU A 91 3.63 -24.54 -34.80
C GLU A 91 3.50 -23.98 -36.22
N ALA A 92 4.62 -23.54 -36.80
CA ALA A 92 4.74 -23.32 -38.24
C ALA A 92 5.20 -24.62 -38.92
N PRO A 93 4.50 -25.11 -39.96
CA PRO A 93 4.93 -26.29 -40.70
C PRO A 93 6.10 -25.96 -41.64
N SER A 94 6.93 -26.97 -41.83
CA SER A 94 8.04 -27.08 -42.78
C SER A 94 7.73 -26.55 -44.19
N VAL A 95 8.53 -25.62 -44.70
CA VAL A 95 8.58 -25.30 -46.13
C VAL A 95 9.55 -26.28 -46.80
N GLY A 96 8.97 -27.18 -47.59
CA GLY A 96 9.70 -28.10 -48.46
C GLY A 96 10.24 -27.42 -49.72
N ALA A 97 11.38 -27.96 -50.16
CA ALA A 97 11.85 -28.20 -51.52
C ALA A 97 11.25 -27.40 -52.71
N ALA A 98 12.16 -26.70 -53.41
CA ALA A 98 12.45 -26.69 -54.86
C ALA A 98 11.29 -26.55 -55.88
N PRO A 99 11.56 -25.91 -57.04
CA PRO A 99 12.34 -26.56 -58.09
C PRO A 99 13.62 -25.83 -58.50
#